data_AF-A0A957JMV1-F1
#
_entry.id   AF-A0A957JMV1-F1
#
_cell.length_a   1.000
_cell.length_b   1.000
_cell.length_c   1.000
_cell.angle_alpha   90.00
_cell.angle_beta   90.00
_cell.angle_gamma   90.00
#
_symmetry.space_group_name_H-M   'P 1'
#
loop_
_entity.id
_entity.type
_entity.pdbx_description
1 polymer ?
#
loop_
_entity_poly.entity_id
_entity_poly.type
_entity_poly.pdbx_seq_one_letter_code
_entity_poly.pdbx_strand_id
1 'polypeptide(L)'
;MTFDAAYDGEPIFVPKLRLKEGVGLFDPMQGRFYLLNVNQPHEWDHVFNQGSRNTSRLPITGDWNGDGIDTIGLYDKNQGWFYLRNAFQSGPWDEVFRQGPQPSL
;
A
#
# COMPACT_ATOMS: atom_id res chain seq x y z
N MET A 1 18.64 16.31 -6.01
CA MET A 1 18.50 15.08 -6.81
C MET A 1 19.81 14.33 -6.63
N THR A 2 19.79 13.23 -5.88
CA THR A 2 21.02 12.47 -5.59
C THR A 2 20.71 10.99 -5.73
N PHE A 3 21.39 10.34 -6.66
CA PHE A 3 21.34 8.90 -6.90
C PHE A 3 22.37 8.26 -5.99
N ASP A 4 21.97 7.24 -5.22
CA ASP A 4 22.92 6.30 -4.61
C ASP A 4 23.11 5.17 -5.62
N ALA A 5 24.37 4.82 -5.89
CA ALA A 5 24.72 3.80 -6.86
C ALA A 5 24.43 2.39 -6.29
N ALA A 6 23.74 1.56 -7.06
CA ALA A 6 23.70 0.11 -6.83
C ALA A 6 24.96 -0.55 -7.44
N TYR A 7 25.45 -1.62 -6.82
CA TYR A 7 26.77 -2.21 -7.03
C TYR A 7 26.92 -3.08 -8.30
N ASP A 8 25.88 -3.28 -9.12
CA ASP A 8 25.94 -4.30 -10.20
C ASP A 8 25.11 -4.03 -11.46
N GLY A 9 24.59 -2.81 -11.67
CA GLY A 9 24.10 -2.40 -12.99
C GLY A 9 22.78 -3.01 -13.48
N GLU A 10 22.08 -3.80 -12.66
CA GLU A 10 20.69 -4.17 -12.92
C GLU A 10 19.76 -3.06 -12.37
N PRO A 11 18.67 -2.70 -13.09
CA PRO A 11 17.65 -1.82 -12.53
C PRO A 11 16.91 -2.57 -11.42
N ILE A 12 17.44 -2.50 -10.21
CA ILE A 12 16.69 -2.86 -9.02
C ILE A 12 15.62 -1.78 -8.88
N PHE A 13 14.38 -2.11 -9.19
CA PHE A 13 13.23 -1.38 -8.68
C PHE A 13 13.24 -1.57 -7.16
N VAL A 14 14.02 -0.75 -6.47
CA VAL A 14 13.76 -0.44 -5.08
C VAL A 14 12.63 0.57 -5.11
N PRO A 15 11.36 0.20 -4.80
CA PRO A 15 10.40 1.20 -4.41
C PRO A 15 11.03 1.90 -3.20
N LYS A 16 11.63 3.07 -3.44
CA LYS A 16 12.08 3.94 -2.37
C LYS A 16 10.81 4.38 -1.69
N LEU A 17 10.45 3.63 -0.64
CA LEU A 17 9.41 4.00 0.29
C LEU A 17 9.72 5.42 0.74
N ARG A 18 9.04 6.40 0.15
CA ARG A 18 9.11 7.81 0.57
C ARG A 18 7.82 8.19 1.28
N LEU A 19 7.33 7.27 2.12
CA LEU A 19 6.91 7.72 3.44
C LEU A 19 8.15 8.39 4.05
N LYS A 20 8.05 9.63 4.53
CA LYS A 20 8.95 10.06 5.59
C LYS A 20 8.94 8.92 6.63
N GLU A 21 10.11 8.35 6.89
CA GLU A 21 10.39 7.04 7.48
C GLU A 21 9.39 6.60 8.56
N GLY A 22 8.40 5.80 8.15
CA GLY A 22 7.28 5.38 8.98
C GLY A 22 6.92 3.90 8.80
N VAL A 23 6.06 3.38 9.68
CA VAL A 23 5.62 1.98 9.68
C VAL A 23 4.11 1.89 9.50
N GLY A 24 3.65 0.83 8.83
CA GLY A 24 2.24 0.53 8.64
C GLY A 24 1.85 -0.85 9.17
N LEU A 25 0.66 -0.96 9.75
CA LEU A 25 0.01 -2.22 10.15
C LEU A 25 -1.36 -2.33 9.47
N PHE A 26 -1.68 -3.53 8.99
CA PHE A 26 -3.00 -3.85 8.45
C PHE A 26 -3.67 -4.95 9.28
N ASP A 27 -4.89 -4.68 9.74
CA ASP A 27 -5.77 -5.66 10.38
C ASP A 27 -6.78 -6.21 9.34
N PRO A 28 -6.58 -7.44 8.81
CA PRO A 28 -7.47 -8.04 7.81
C PRO A 28 -8.84 -8.45 8.38
N MET A 29 -8.97 -8.57 9.71
CA MET A 29 -10.25 -8.84 10.37
C MET A 29 -11.11 -7.58 10.51
N GLN A 30 -10.49 -6.41 10.45
CA GLN A 30 -11.20 -5.12 10.54
C GLN A 30 -11.15 -4.33 9.22
N GLY A 31 -10.34 -4.76 8.24
CA GLY A 31 -10.12 -4.01 7.01
C GLY A 31 -9.48 -2.65 7.30
N ARG A 32 -8.61 -2.59 8.30
CA ARG A 32 -8.11 -1.32 8.86
C ARG A 32 -6.61 -1.19 8.73
N PHE A 33 -6.17 -0.01 8.28
CA PHE A 33 -4.77 0.38 8.26
C PHE A 33 -4.46 1.32 9.41
N TYR A 34 -3.25 1.19 9.96
CA TYR A 34 -2.69 2.05 10.98
C TYR A 34 -1.30 2.47 10.51
N LEU A 35 -1.04 3.77 10.36
CA LEU A 35 0.23 4.29 9.87
C LEU A 35 0.87 5.23 10.89
N LEU A 36 2.19 5.16 10.98
CA LEU A 36 3.06 6.15 11.61
C LEU A 36 3.87 6.84 10.51
N ASN A 37 4.03 8.14 10.60
CA ASN A 37 4.88 8.95 9.73
C ASN A 37 6.32 9.07 10.30
N VAL A 38 6.52 8.60 11.53
CA VAL A 38 7.82 8.61 12.22
C VAL A 38 7.96 7.31 13.03
N ASN A 39 9.13 6.67 12.96
CA ASN A 39 9.45 5.48 13.75
C ASN A 39 9.76 5.81 15.22
N GLN A 40 8.77 6.34 15.94
CA GLN A 40 8.83 6.66 17.37
C GLN A 40 7.53 6.22 18.07
N PRO A 41 7.56 5.86 19.37
CA PRO A 41 6.34 5.55 20.09
C PRO A 41 5.45 6.78 20.27
N HIS A 42 4.28 6.79 19.61
CA HIS A 42 3.19 7.75 19.81
C HIS A 42 1.85 7.16 19.30
N GLU A 43 0.78 7.94 19.34
CA GLU A 43 -0.52 7.55 18.77
C GLU A 43 -0.43 7.38 17.23
N TRP A 44 -1.24 6.51 16.64
CA TRP A 44 -1.28 6.35 15.18
C TRP A 44 -1.59 7.68 14.48
N ASP A 45 -0.73 8.09 13.55
CA ASP A 45 -0.94 9.33 12.79
C ASP A 45 -2.15 9.22 11.87
N HIS A 46 -2.32 8.04 11.26
CA HIS A 46 -3.42 7.78 10.35
C HIS A 46 -4.06 6.43 10.61
N VAL A 47 -5.40 6.43 10.61
CA VAL A 47 -6.21 5.21 10.69
C VAL A 47 -7.23 5.21 9.55
N PHE A 48 -7.16 4.20 8.69
CA PHE A 48 -8.08 4.05 7.56
C PHE A 48 -8.97 2.85 7.74
N ASN A 49 -10.27 3.03 7.54
CA ASN A 49 -11.22 1.94 7.45
C ASN A 49 -11.59 1.71 5.99
N GLN A 50 -11.21 0.56 5.46
CA GLN A 50 -11.52 0.14 4.09
C GLN A 50 -12.49 -1.04 4.02
N GLY A 51 -13.06 -1.40 5.18
CA GLY A 51 -14.18 -2.32 5.28
C GLY A 51 -13.87 -3.79 4.97
N SER A 52 -14.90 -4.58 5.26
CA SER A 52 -15.08 -6.04 5.13
C SER A 52 -13.94 -6.95 5.60
N ARG A 53 -14.29 -7.88 6.50
CA ARG A 53 -13.47 -9.06 6.85
C ARG A 53 -13.11 -9.82 5.57
N ASN A 54 -11.88 -9.66 5.11
CA ASN A 54 -11.38 -10.40 3.97
C ASN A 54 -9.89 -10.70 4.13
N THR A 55 -9.58 -11.95 4.47
CA THR A 55 -8.22 -12.45 4.66
C THR A 55 -7.49 -12.75 3.36
N SER A 56 -8.17 -12.74 2.21
CA SER A 56 -7.49 -12.85 0.92
C SER A 56 -6.83 -11.54 0.49
N ARG A 57 -7.19 -10.42 1.13
CA ARG A 57 -6.60 -9.12 0.84
C ARG A 57 -5.25 -8.95 1.53
N LEU A 58 -4.23 -8.72 0.72
CA LEU A 58 -2.88 -8.38 1.15
C LEU A 58 -2.71 -6.85 1.07
N PRO A 59 -2.16 -6.21 2.11
CA PRO A 59 -1.80 -4.80 2.04
C PRO A 59 -0.64 -4.60 1.07
N ILE A 60 -0.72 -3.55 0.26
CA ILE A 60 0.32 -3.10 -0.66
C ILE A 60 0.51 -1.59 -0.52
N THR A 61 1.67 -1.08 -0.93
CA THR A 61 1.97 0.36 -0.94
C THR A 61 2.63 0.77 -2.24
N GLY A 62 2.39 2.01 -2.67
CA GLY A 62 3.00 2.57 -3.87
C GLY A 62 2.42 3.93 -4.23
N ASP A 63 3.13 4.62 -5.10
CA ASP A 63 2.71 5.84 -5.78
C ASP A 63 1.89 5.46 -7.02
N TRP A 64 0.57 5.44 -6.88
CA TRP A 64 -0.34 4.99 -7.93
C TRP A 64 -0.65 6.07 -8.96
N ASN A 65 -0.58 7.35 -8.56
CA ASN A 65 -0.94 8.50 -9.39
C ASN A 65 0.29 9.27 -9.94
N GLY A 66 1.50 8.88 -9.57
CA GLY A 66 2.75 9.46 -10.03
C GLY A 66 3.12 10.79 -9.36
N ASP A 67 2.58 11.08 -8.18
CA ASP A 67 2.85 12.34 -7.46
C ASP A 67 4.09 12.28 -6.55
N GLY A 68 4.75 11.12 -6.47
CA GLY A 68 5.93 10.87 -5.67
C GLY A 68 5.63 10.51 -4.21
N ILE A 69 4.38 10.24 -3.85
CA ILE A 69 3.94 9.88 -2.50
C ILE A 69 3.34 8.47 -2.52
N ASP A 70 4.00 7.54 -1.82
CA ASP A 70 3.45 6.21 -1.62
C ASP A 70 2.22 6.25 -0.71
N THR A 71 1.17 5.53 -1.11
CA THR A 71 -0.10 5.43 -0.40
C THR A 71 -0.52 3.97 -0.27
N ILE A 72 -1.65 3.72 0.40
CA ILE A 72 -2.10 2.35 0.73
C ILE A 72 -2.97 1.73 -0.37
N GLY A 73 -2.90 0.41 -0.49
CA GLY A 73 -3.79 -0.39 -1.32
C GLY A 73 -4.01 -1.79 -0.77
N LEU A 74 -4.97 -2.50 -1.35
CA LEU A 74 -5.22 -3.92 -1.10
C LEU A 74 -5.15 -4.71 -2.41
N TYR A 75 -4.48 -5.86 -2.36
CA TYR A 75 -4.50 -6.88 -3.41
C TYR A 75 -5.26 -8.12 -2.94
N ASP A 76 -6.38 -8.45 -3.59
CA ASP A 76 -7.08 -9.71 -3.35
C ASP A 76 -6.38 -10.84 -4.09
N LYS A 77 -5.60 -11.65 -3.35
CA LYS A 77 -4.81 -12.73 -3.94
C LYS A 77 -5.63 -13.87 -4.54
N ASN A 78 -6.91 -13.98 -4.18
CA ASN A 78 -7.78 -15.05 -4.71
C ASN A 78 -8.45 -14.63 -6.01
N GLN A 79 -8.75 -13.34 -6.16
CA GLN A 79 -9.52 -12.82 -7.29
C GLN A 79 -8.68 -11.99 -8.28
N GLY A 80 -7.48 -11.58 -7.88
CA GLY A 80 -6.58 -10.74 -8.67
C GLY A 80 -7.00 -9.27 -8.69
N TRP A 81 -7.81 -8.81 -7.75
CA TRP A 81 -8.26 -7.41 -7.70
C TRP A 81 -7.28 -6.52 -6.95
N PHE A 82 -6.99 -5.36 -7.52
CA PHE A 82 -6.31 -4.25 -6.91
C PHE A 82 -7.34 -3.21 -6.48
N TYR A 83 -7.14 -2.65 -5.30
CA TYR A 83 -7.92 -1.57 -4.72
C TYR A 83 -6.94 -0.53 -4.18
N LEU A 84 -6.87 0.64 -4.82
CA LEU A 84 -5.82 1.63 -4.55
C LEU A 84 -6.44 2.93 -4.00
N ARG A 85 -5.69 3.60 -3.12
CA ARG A 85 -6.02 4.92 -2.60
C ARG A 85 -4.91 5.89 -2.86
N ASN A 86 -5.24 7.11 -3.28
CA ASN A 86 -4.30 8.20 -3.52
C ASN A 86 -4.29 9.22 -2.37
N ALA A 87 -4.87 8.87 -1.21
CA ALA A 87 -4.99 9.76 -0.08
C ALA A 87 -4.87 9.04 1.27
N PHE A 88 -4.28 9.73 2.24
CA PHE A 88 -4.20 9.32 3.63
C PHE A 88 -5.51 9.64 4.38
N GLN A 89 -6.65 9.17 3.86
CA GLN A 89 -7.94 9.26 4.53
C GLN A 89 -8.87 8.12 4.12
N SER A 90 -9.77 7.74 5.04
CA SER A 90 -10.85 6.80 4.72
C SER A 90 -11.74 7.36 3.60
N GLY A 91 -12.30 6.48 2.76
CA GLY A 91 -13.09 6.87 1.61
C GLY A 91 -13.18 5.75 0.58
N PRO A 92 -13.92 5.96 -0.52
CA PRO A 92 -13.98 5.00 -1.62
C PRO A 92 -12.58 4.73 -2.21
N TRP A 93 -12.40 3.59 -2.87
CA TRP A 93 -11.20 3.33 -3.66
C TRP A 93 -11.12 4.30 -4.84
N ASP A 94 -9.94 4.87 -5.09
CA ASP A 94 -9.73 5.78 -6.22
C ASP A 94 -9.57 4.98 -7.51
N GLU A 95 -8.89 3.83 -7.43
CA GLU A 95 -8.68 2.93 -8.54
C GLU A 95 -8.99 1.48 -8.14
N VAL A 96 -9.72 0.79 -9.00
CA VAL A 96 -10.04 -0.64 -8.84
C VAL A 96 -9.89 -1.31 -10.18
N PHE A 97 -8.99 -2.28 -10.28
CA PHE A 97 -8.77 -3.04 -11.50
C PHE A 97 -8.34 -4.47 -11.19
N ARG A 98 -8.45 -5.37 -12.17
CA ARG A 98 -8.12 -6.78 -12.00
C ARG A 98 -6.89 -7.14 -12.83
N GLN A 99 -5.86 -7.63 -12.16
CA GLN A 99 -4.64 -8.14 -12.77
C GLN A 99 -4.09 -9.29 -11.93
N GLY A 100 -4.67 -10.48 -12.05
CA GLY A 100 -4.19 -11.67 -11.36
C GLY A 100 -4.62 -12.94 -12.08
N PRO A 101 -4.18 -14.12 -11.62
CA PRO A 101 -4.57 -15.37 -12.26
C PRO A 101 -6.09 -15.42 -12.37
N GLN A 102 -6.61 -15.64 -13.59
CA GLN A 102 -8.02 -15.98 -13.72
C GLN A 102 -8.23 -17.28 -12.94
N PRO A 103 -9.19 -17.36 -12.01
CA PRO A 103 -9.59 -18.64 -11.46
C PRO A 103 -9.89 -19.53 -12.65
N SER A 104 -9.09 -20.58 -12.83
CA SER A 104 -9.41 -21.62 -13.79
C SER A 104 -10.76 -22.19 -13.38
N LEU A 105 -11.74 -22.10 -14.29
CA LEU A 105 -13.09 -22.66 -14.14
C LEU A 105 -13.04 -24.17 -13.94
#